data_AF-A0A962Y5F8-F1
#
_entry.id   AF-A0A962Y5F8-F1
#
_cell.length_a   1.000
_cell.length_b   1.000
_cell.length_c   1.000
_cell.angle_alpha   90.00
_cell.angle_beta   90.00
_cell.angle_gamma   90.00
#
_symmetry.space_group_name_H-M   'P 1'
#
loop_
_entity.id
_entity.type
_entity.pdbx_description
1 polymer ?
#
loop_
_entity_poly.entity_id
_entity_poly.type
_entity_poly.pdbx_seq_one_letter_code
_entity_poly.pdbx_strand_id
1 'polypeptide(L)'
;FNALIFGGQVMAYSMGLGFANMVDPANGVSVPVVAQFWLILAMLAFLMMNGHLVLIAAIVDSFSVLPIATDSLGRAGLWELLGWASRMFASGLLMAMPVIIALLLVNIGMGVVSRAAPQLNIFAVGFPLTLTMGFVLIWITLPQVMANFAALVGQTLEQSVAVLNAG
;
A
#
# COMPACT_ATOMS: atom_id res chain seq x y z
N PHE A 1 -3.54 -4.96 4.81
CA PHE A 1 -2.07 -5.12 4.61
C PHE A 1 -1.63 -4.93 3.17
N ASN A 2 -2.13 -5.72 2.20
CA ASN A 2 -1.69 -5.62 0.79
C ASN A 2 -1.85 -4.23 0.16
N ALA A 3 -2.88 -3.46 0.51
CA ALA A 3 -3.02 -2.06 0.07
C ALA A 3 -1.76 -1.22 0.41
N LEU A 4 -1.23 -1.38 1.63
CA LEU A 4 -0.07 -0.63 2.09
C LEU A 4 1.23 -1.15 1.47
N ILE A 5 1.35 -2.48 1.27
CA ILE A 5 2.47 -3.10 0.56
C ILE A 5 2.52 -2.57 -0.88
N PHE A 6 1.38 -2.58 -1.57
CA PHE A 6 1.24 -2.06 -2.92
C PHE A 6 1.61 -0.58 -2.98
N GLY A 7 1.04 0.26 -2.10
CA GLY A 7 1.41 1.67 -2.01
C GLY A 7 2.90 1.88 -1.77
N GLY A 8 3.50 1.09 -0.86
CA GLY A 8 4.94 1.08 -0.59
C GLY A 8 5.80 0.71 -1.79
N GLN A 9 5.39 -0.28 -2.59
CA GLN A 9 6.06 -0.64 -3.82
C GLN A 9 5.98 0.48 -4.87
N VAL A 10 4.81 1.09 -5.04
CA VAL A 10 4.63 2.20 -5.99
C VAL A 10 5.49 3.42 -5.58
N MET A 11 5.58 3.71 -4.28
CA MET A 11 6.50 4.73 -3.75
C MET A 11 7.96 4.38 -4.07
N ALA A 12 8.38 3.13 -3.83
CA ALA A 12 9.74 2.67 -4.13
C ALA A 12 10.10 2.80 -5.61
N TYR A 13 9.17 2.46 -6.50
CA TYR A 13 9.35 2.65 -7.94
C TYR A 13 9.51 4.13 -8.31
N SER A 14 8.71 5.00 -7.72
CA SER A 14 8.79 6.45 -7.95
C SER A 14 10.11 7.07 -7.46
N MET A 15 10.76 6.46 -6.47
CA MET A 15 12.07 6.87 -5.94
C MET A 15 13.25 6.36 -6.77
N GLY A 16 13.02 5.44 -7.72
CA GLY A 16 14.05 4.78 -8.52
C GLY A 16 14.64 3.51 -7.87
N LEU A 17 14.20 3.12 -6.67
CA LEU A 17 14.71 1.94 -5.95
C LEU A 17 14.41 0.62 -6.66
N GLY A 18 13.45 0.61 -7.58
CA GLY A 18 13.11 -0.55 -8.41
C GLY A 18 13.75 -0.56 -9.80
N PHE A 19 14.76 0.29 -10.06
CA PHE A 19 15.38 0.41 -11.40
C PHE A 19 15.93 -0.93 -11.92
N ALA A 20 16.61 -1.71 -11.07
CA ALA A 20 17.13 -3.03 -11.47
C ALA A 20 16.04 -3.98 -11.97
N ASN A 21 14.85 -3.93 -11.35
CA ASN A 21 13.70 -4.75 -11.69
C ASN A 21 12.92 -4.23 -12.90
N MET A 22 12.97 -2.92 -13.16
CA MET A 22 12.39 -2.31 -14.36
C MET A 22 13.23 -2.60 -15.61
N VAL A 23 14.56 -2.69 -15.46
CA VAL A 23 15.48 -2.95 -16.58
C VAL A 23 15.58 -4.44 -16.90
N ASP A 24 15.66 -5.30 -15.88
CA ASP A 24 15.64 -6.76 -16.05
C ASP A 24 14.61 -7.39 -15.08
N PRO A 25 13.38 -7.62 -15.51
CA PRO A 25 12.36 -8.28 -14.68
C PRO A 25 12.61 -9.77 -14.41
N ALA A 26 13.47 -10.42 -15.22
CA ALA A 26 13.73 -11.85 -15.13
C ALA A 26 14.82 -12.18 -14.11
N ASN A 27 15.84 -11.33 -13.99
CA ASN A 27 16.97 -11.53 -13.07
C ASN A 27 17.17 -10.38 -12.05
N GLY A 28 16.37 -9.32 -12.13
CA GLY A 28 16.45 -8.18 -11.24
C GLY A 28 16.14 -8.55 -9.79
N VAL A 29 17.10 -8.31 -8.89
CA VAL A 29 16.85 -8.46 -7.46
C VAL A 29 15.97 -7.30 -7.01
N SER A 30 14.69 -7.57 -6.76
CA SER A 30 13.82 -6.65 -6.02
C SER A 30 14.22 -6.72 -4.55
N VAL A 31 14.74 -5.62 -4.00
CA VAL A 31 14.77 -5.46 -2.54
C VAL A 31 13.62 -4.50 -2.20
N PRO A 32 12.44 -5.00 -1.81
CA PRO A 32 11.28 -4.18 -1.55
C PRO A 32 11.39 -3.50 -0.17
N VAL A 33 12.46 -2.73 0.07
CA VAL A 33 12.78 -2.15 1.38
C VAL A 33 11.65 -1.28 1.90
N VAL A 34 11.12 -0.39 1.07
CA VAL A 34 10.04 0.54 1.45
C VAL A 34 8.74 -0.22 1.72
N ALA A 35 8.39 -1.21 0.89
CA ALA A 35 7.19 -2.02 1.11
C ALA A 35 7.31 -2.87 2.39
N GLN A 36 8.49 -3.41 2.67
CA GLN A 36 8.77 -4.16 3.89
C GLN A 36 8.71 -3.26 5.13
N PHE A 37 9.24 -2.04 5.04
CA PHE A 37 9.12 -1.03 6.10
C PHE A 37 7.65 -0.75 6.42
N TRP A 38 6.83 -0.50 5.40
CA TRP A 38 5.39 -0.30 5.58
C TRP A 38 4.67 -1.53 6.15
N LEU A 39 5.06 -2.74 5.74
CA LEU A 39 4.50 -3.98 6.27
C LEU A 39 4.76 -4.12 7.77
N ILE A 40 6.00 -3.83 8.23
CA ILE A 40 6.36 -3.85 9.64
C ILE A 40 5.53 -2.83 10.42
N LEU A 41 5.42 -1.59 9.91
CA LEU A 41 4.59 -0.56 10.55
C LEU A 41 3.11 -0.96 10.61
N ALA A 42 2.56 -1.54 9.55
CA ALA A 42 1.18 -2.03 9.53
C ALA A 42 0.94 -3.12 10.57
N MET A 43 1.87 -4.06 10.73
CA MET A 43 1.76 -5.11 11.75
C MET A 43 1.79 -4.51 13.16
N LEU A 44 2.71 -3.58 13.43
CA LEU A 44 2.78 -2.89 14.72
C LEU A 44 1.51 -2.08 15.00
N ALA A 45 1.00 -1.34 14.02
CA ALA A 45 -0.25 -0.59 14.13
C ALA A 45 -1.43 -1.52 14.41
N PHE A 46 -1.52 -2.65 13.69
CA PHE A 46 -2.56 -3.66 13.90
C PHE A 46 -2.52 -4.26 15.31
N LEU A 47 -1.32 -4.51 15.86
CA LEU A 47 -1.15 -4.96 17.24
C LEU A 47 -1.56 -3.88 18.24
N MET A 48 -1.14 -2.63 18.05
CA MET A 48 -1.50 -1.51 18.93
C MET A 48 -3.01 -1.27 18.99
N MET A 49 -3.72 -1.51 17.88
CA MET A 49 -5.17 -1.40 17.81
C MET A 49 -5.91 -2.62 18.39
N ASN A 50 -5.20 -3.61 18.94
CA ASN A 50 -5.75 -4.90 19.34
C ASN A 50 -6.53 -5.60 18.21
N GLY A 51 -6.15 -5.35 16.95
CA GLY A 51 -6.87 -5.89 15.79
C GLY A 51 -6.90 -7.42 15.77
N HIS A 52 -5.91 -8.07 16.37
CA HIS A 52 -5.87 -9.52 16.55
C HIS A 52 -6.99 -10.04 17.47
N LEU A 53 -7.34 -9.33 18.54
CA LEU A 53 -8.47 -9.69 19.41
C LEU A 53 -9.80 -9.52 18.68
N VAL A 54 -9.95 -8.43 17.93
CA VAL A 54 -11.16 -8.18 17.12
C VAL A 54 -11.32 -9.24 16.04
N LEU A 55 -10.24 -9.67 15.40
CA LEU A 55 -10.27 -10.76 14.43
C LEU A 55 -10.72 -12.09 15.05
N ILE A 56 -10.22 -12.43 16.23
CA ILE A 56 -10.63 -13.64 16.94
C ILE A 56 -12.12 -13.57 17.31
N ALA A 57 -12.58 -12.43 17.83
CA ALA A 57 -14.00 -12.21 18.11
C ALA A 57 -14.87 -12.36 16.87
N ALA A 58 -14.46 -11.78 15.74
CA ALA A 58 -15.18 -11.89 14.46
C ALA A 58 -15.26 -13.35 13.95
N ILE A 59 -14.22 -14.17 14.16
CA ILE A 59 -14.25 -15.60 13.81
C ILE A 59 -15.25 -16.35 14.70
N VAL A 60 -15.27 -16.06 16.00
CA VAL A 60 -16.22 -16.68 16.93
C VAL A 60 -17.66 -16.31 16.56
N ASP A 61 -17.92 -15.03 16.29
CA ASP A 61 -19.23 -14.53 15.87
C ASP A 61 -19.67 -15.13 14.52
N SER A 62 -18.72 -15.40 13.61
CA SER A 62 -19.02 -16.04 12.32
C SER A 62 -19.73 -17.40 12.45
N PHE A 63 -19.49 -18.16 13.53
CA PHE A 63 -20.18 -19.45 13.75
C PHE A 63 -21.66 -19.29 14.14
N SER A 64 -22.05 -18.11 14.64
CA SER A 64 -23.45 -17.80 14.93
C SER A 64 -24.22 -17.34 13.68
N VAL A 65 -23.54 -16.66 12.76
CA VAL A 65 -24.11 -16.12 11.52
C VAL A 65 -24.14 -17.16 10.41
N LEU A 66 -23.07 -17.93 10.25
CA LEU A 66 -22.93 -19.02 9.29
C LEU A 66 -22.70 -20.34 10.07
N PRO A 67 -23.79 -21.04 10.46
CA PRO A 67 -23.64 -22.34 11.10
C PRO A 67 -22.96 -23.32 10.14
N ILE A 68 -22.32 -24.37 10.67
CA ILE A 68 -21.53 -25.39 9.93
C ILE A 68 -22.39 -26.21 8.93
N ALA A 69 -23.67 -25.87 8.75
CA ALA A 69 -24.60 -26.48 7.80
C ALA A 69 -24.47 -25.88 6.38
N THR A 70 -25.09 -26.55 5.41
CA THR A 70 -24.90 -26.48 3.94
C THR A 70 -25.00 -25.13 3.22
N ASP A 71 -25.28 -24.02 3.92
CA ASP A 71 -25.39 -22.71 3.30
C ASP A 71 -24.00 -22.08 3.15
N SER A 72 -23.50 -22.10 1.91
CA SER A 72 -22.26 -21.43 1.52
C SER A 72 -22.49 -19.93 1.31
N LEU A 73 -21.41 -19.12 1.34
CA LEU A 73 -21.43 -17.72 0.91
C LEU A 73 -22.23 -17.54 -0.39
N GLY A 74 -23.34 -16.80 -0.28
CA GLY A 74 -24.19 -16.48 -1.43
C GLY A 74 -23.42 -15.69 -2.50
N ARG A 75 -23.98 -15.64 -3.73
CA ARG A 75 -23.38 -14.89 -4.85
C ARG A 75 -23.13 -13.41 -4.51
N ALA A 76 -23.94 -12.82 -3.64
CA ALA A 76 -23.77 -11.45 -3.15
C ALA A 76 -22.49 -11.29 -2.33
N GLY A 77 -22.24 -12.19 -1.37
CA GLY A 77 -21.01 -12.17 -0.56
C GLY A 77 -19.74 -12.38 -1.38
N LEU A 78 -19.79 -13.24 -2.40
CA LEU A 78 -18.68 -13.42 -3.34
C LEU A 78 -18.38 -12.16 -4.16
N TRP A 79 -19.42 -11.47 -4.64
CA TRP A 79 -19.26 -10.20 -5.36
C TRP A 79 -18.68 -9.10 -4.46
N GLU A 80 -19.11 -9.04 -3.20
CA GLU A 80 -18.59 -8.08 -2.23
C GLU A 80 -17.11 -8.34 -1.91
N LEU A 81 -16.70 -9.61 -1.79
CA LEU A 81 -15.30 -10.01 -1.64
C LEU A 81 -14.45 -9.59 -2.85
N LEU A 82 -14.97 -9.72 -4.08
CA LEU A 82 -14.27 -9.23 -5.27
C LEU A 82 -14.16 -7.70 -5.30
N GLY A 83 -15.19 -6.99 -4.82
CA GLY A 83 -15.17 -5.54 -4.65
C GLY A 83 -14.04 -5.04 -3.75
N TRP A 84 -13.63 -5.84 -2.76
CA TRP A 84 -12.50 -5.53 -1.89
C TRP A 84 -11.15 -5.48 -2.60
N ALA A 85 -10.96 -6.26 -3.66
CA ALA A 85 -9.72 -6.20 -4.46
C ALA A 85 -9.55 -4.81 -5.08
N SER A 86 -10.62 -4.23 -5.63
CA SER A 86 -10.60 -2.87 -6.18
C SER A 86 -10.28 -1.83 -5.10
N ARG A 87 -10.94 -1.93 -3.94
CA ARG A 87 -10.70 -1.02 -2.80
C ARG A 87 -9.28 -1.10 -2.27
N MET A 88 -8.67 -2.30 -2.28
CA MET A 88 -7.28 -2.49 -1.89
C MET A 88 -6.33 -1.69 -2.80
N PHE A 89 -6.48 -1.80 -4.12
CA PHE A 89 -5.67 -1.05 -5.09
C PHE A 89 -5.91 0.45 -4.97
N ALA A 90 -7.18 0.89 -4.89
CA ALA A 90 -7.54 2.29 -4.74
C ALA A 90 -6.93 2.90 -3.46
N SER A 91 -7.06 2.21 -2.32
CA SER A 91 -6.53 2.68 -1.04
C SER A 91 -5.01 2.72 -1.04
N GLY A 92 -4.35 1.70 -1.60
CA GLY A 92 -2.89 1.66 -1.71
C GLY A 92 -2.36 2.78 -2.60
N LEU A 93 -3.03 3.04 -3.72
CA LEU A 93 -2.67 4.16 -4.60
C LEU A 93 -2.88 5.50 -3.90
N LEU A 94 -4.05 5.73 -3.28
CA LEU A 94 -4.36 6.96 -2.55
C LEU A 94 -3.33 7.28 -1.45
N MET A 95 -2.85 6.26 -0.74
CA MET A 95 -1.80 6.41 0.27
C MET A 95 -0.44 6.82 -0.35
N ALA A 96 -0.14 6.34 -1.56
CA ALA A 96 1.09 6.65 -2.27
C ALA A 96 1.03 7.97 -3.08
N MET A 97 -0.17 8.47 -3.41
CA MET A 97 -0.39 9.65 -4.26
C MET A 97 0.46 10.88 -3.91
N PRO A 98 0.57 11.30 -2.63
CA PRO A 98 1.32 12.52 -2.31
C PRO A 98 2.80 12.40 -2.68
N VAL A 99 3.38 11.21 -2.47
CA VAL A 99 4.78 10.92 -2.78
C VAL A 99 4.97 10.83 -4.30
N ILE A 100 4.07 10.13 -5.00
CA ILE A 100 4.13 9.98 -6.47
C ILE A 100 4.06 11.34 -7.15
N ILE A 101 3.09 12.19 -6.78
CA ILE A 101 2.92 13.52 -7.41
C ILE A 101 4.15 14.39 -7.16
N ALA A 102 4.65 14.44 -5.93
CA ALA A 102 5.83 15.23 -5.61
C ALA A 102 7.08 14.75 -6.37
N LEU A 103 7.30 13.43 -6.44
CA LEU A 103 8.43 12.87 -7.18
C LEU A 103 8.26 13.02 -8.70
N LEU A 104 7.03 13.00 -9.23
CA LEU A 104 6.77 13.32 -10.62
C LEU A 104 7.20 14.75 -10.95
N LEU A 105 6.88 15.71 -10.09
CA LEU A 105 7.32 17.10 -10.25
C LEU A 105 8.84 17.24 -10.19
N VAL A 106 9.49 16.51 -9.27
CA VAL A 106 10.97 16.47 -9.19
C VAL A 106 11.57 15.89 -10.48
N ASN A 107 11.02 14.81 -11.01
CA ASN A 107 11.48 14.21 -12.26
C ASN A 107 11.30 15.15 -13.46
N ILE A 108 10.18 15.87 -13.55
CA ILE A 108 9.96 16.90 -14.57
C ILE A 108 11.00 18.02 -14.42
N GLY A 109 11.24 18.49 -13.20
CA GLY A 109 12.27 19.50 -12.91
C GLY A 109 13.66 19.05 -13.32
N MET A 110 14.03 17.81 -13.01
CA MET A 110 15.29 17.19 -13.45
C MET A 110 15.40 17.10 -14.97
N GLY A 111 14.30 16.81 -15.67
CA GLY A 111 14.24 16.84 -17.13
C GLY A 111 14.56 18.23 -17.72
N VAL A 112 14.04 19.29 -17.10
CA VAL A 112 14.36 20.68 -17.49
C VAL A 112 15.84 21.00 -17.22
N VAL A 113 16.37 20.61 -16.05
CA VAL A 113 17.79 20.80 -15.69
C VAL A 113 18.70 20.06 -16.66
N SER A 114 18.35 18.84 -17.08
CA SER A 114 19.12 18.07 -18.05
C SER A 114 19.21 18.77 -19.41
N ARG A 115 18.13 19.46 -19.83
CA ARG A 115 18.16 20.29 -21.04
C ARG A 115 19.02 21.55 -20.86
N ALA A 116 19.01 22.16 -19.69
CA ALA A 116 19.77 23.38 -19.39
C ALA A 116 21.28 23.13 -19.16
N ALA A 117 21.64 21.98 -18.60
CA ALA A 117 23.01 21.58 -18.31
C ALA A 117 23.28 20.13 -18.77
N PRO A 118 23.53 19.90 -20.07
CA PRO A 118 23.70 18.55 -20.65
C PRO A 118 24.91 17.78 -20.09
N GLN A 119 25.87 18.51 -19.54
CA GLN A 119 27.07 17.98 -18.91
C GLN A 119 26.83 17.34 -17.53
N LEU A 120 25.66 17.57 -16.91
CA LEU A 120 25.28 16.88 -15.69
C LEU A 120 24.79 15.48 -16.02
N ASN A 121 25.47 14.47 -15.48
CA ASN A 121 24.96 13.10 -15.52
C ASN A 121 23.69 13.02 -14.65
N ILE A 122 22.53 12.97 -15.32
CA ILE A 122 21.22 12.94 -14.66
C ILE A 122 21.05 11.72 -13.75
N PHE A 123 21.75 10.61 -14.04
CA PHE A 123 21.75 9.45 -13.16
C PHE A 123 22.57 9.70 -11.89
N ALA A 124 23.70 10.40 -12.01
CA ALA A 124 24.57 10.70 -10.87
C ALA A 124 23.92 11.68 -9.89
N VAL A 125 23.12 12.63 -10.37
CA VAL A 125 22.48 13.67 -9.53
C VAL A 125 21.02 13.37 -9.23
N GLY A 126 20.28 12.84 -10.21
CA GLY A 126 18.84 12.61 -10.11
C GLY A 126 18.49 11.49 -9.14
N PHE A 127 19.21 10.36 -9.17
CA PHE A 127 18.90 9.24 -8.29
C PHE A 127 19.10 9.58 -6.79
N PRO A 128 20.22 10.20 -6.35
CA PRO A 128 20.32 10.68 -4.97
C PRO A 128 19.23 11.68 -4.61
N LEU A 129 18.88 12.59 -5.52
CA LEU A 129 17.85 13.60 -5.28
C LEU A 129 16.46 12.97 -5.08
N THR A 130 16.02 12.09 -5.98
CA THR A 130 14.71 11.42 -5.88
C THR A 130 14.63 10.52 -4.65
N LEU A 131 15.74 9.88 -4.29
CA LEU A 131 15.84 9.03 -3.11
C LEU A 131 15.73 9.85 -1.81
N THR A 132 16.50 10.94 -1.68
CA THR A 132 16.41 11.83 -0.51
C THR A 132 15.02 12.46 -0.40
N MET A 133 14.49 13.00 -1.50
CA MET A 133 13.15 13.58 -1.52
C MET A 133 12.08 12.55 -1.17
N GLY A 134 12.19 11.32 -1.68
CA GLY A 134 11.23 10.27 -1.38
C GLY A 134 11.20 9.88 0.09
N PHE A 135 12.36 9.78 0.75
CA PHE A 135 12.40 9.52 2.20
C PHE A 135 11.84 10.68 3.02
N VAL A 136 12.12 11.93 2.64
CA VAL A 136 11.54 13.12 3.29
C VAL A 136 10.02 13.12 3.14
N LEU A 137 9.51 12.81 1.95
CA LEU A 137 8.08 12.73 1.70
C LEU A 137 7.42 11.57 2.46
N ILE A 138 8.05 10.41 2.54
CA ILE A 138 7.59 9.29 3.36
C ILE A 138 7.49 9.73 4.82
N TRP A 139 8.50 10.42 5.34
CA TRP A 139 8.52 10.89 6.73
C TRP A 139 7.38 11.88 7.02
N ILE A 140 7.15 12.85 6.12
CA ILE A 140 6.06 13.83 6.26
C ILE A 140 4.67 13.16 6.13
N THR A 141 4.53 12.20 5.22
CA THR A 141 3.25 11.53 4.95
C THR A 141 2.93 10.39 5.92
N LEU A 142 3.91 9.96 6.73
CA LEU A 142 3.79 8.82 7.63
C LEU A 142 2.56 8.88 8.55
N PRO A 143 2.28 9.99 9.26
CA PRO A 143 1.11 10.05 10.15
C PRO A 143 -0.21 9.87 9.38
N GLN A 144 -0.32 10.50 8.20
CA GLN A 144 -1.50 10.42 7.36
C GLN A 144 -1.71 9.01 6.81
N VAL A 145 -0.65 8.36 6.33
CA VAL A 145 -0.72 7.00 5.80
C VAL A 145 -1.13 6.01 6.90
N MET A 146 -0.61 6.17 8.12
CA MET A 146 -0.99 5.33 9.27
C MET A 146 -2.44 5.56 9.69
N ALA A 147 -2.92 6.81 9.70
CA ALA A 147 -4.33 7.10 9.97
C ALA A 147 -5.26 6.47 8.93
N ASN A 148 -4.92 6.59 7.64
CA ASN A 148 -5.67 5.97 6.55
C ASN A 148 -5.65 4.43 6.66
N PHE A 149 -4.53 3.84 7.08
CA PHE A 149 -4.42 2.40 7.29
C PHE A 149 -5.31 1.93 8.44
N ALA A 150 -5.29 2.62 9.58
CA ALA A 150 -6.16 2.31 10.71
C ALA A 150 -7.65 2.38 10.34
N ALA A 151 -8.06 3.42 9.61
CA ALA A 151 -9.42 3.55 9.10
C ALA A 151 -9.81 2.41 8.16
N LEU A 152 -8.90 2.00 7.26
CA LEU A 152 -9.12 0.88 6.34
C LEU A 152 -9.29 -0.44 7.11
N VAL A 153 -8.52 -0.66 8.18
CA VAL A 153 -8.66 -1.84 9.04
C VAL A 153 -10.03 -1.88 9.72
N GLY A 154 -10.50 -0.74 10.27
CA GLY A 154 -11.83 -0.64 10.85
C GLY A 154 -12.93 -0.99 9.85
N GLN A 155 -12.90 -0.38 8.66
CA GLN A 155 -13.85 -0.66 7.59
C GLN A 155 -13.84 -2.12 7.13
N THR A 156 -12.66 -2.75 7.04
CA THR A 156 -12.57 -4.17 6.70
C THR A 156 -13.25 -5.07 7.73
N LEU A 157 -13.08 -4.77 9.02
CA LEU A 157 -13.65 -5.58 10.09
C LEU A 157 -15.17 -5.44 10.14
N GLU A 158 -15.69 -4.22 10.06
CA GLU A 158 -17.14 -3.97 10.05
C GLU A 158 -17.84 -4.64 8.86
N GLN A 159 -17.28 -4.52 7.65
CA GLN A 159 -17.89 -5.09 6.46
C GLN A 159 -17.69 -6.61 6.36
N SER A 160 -16.66 -7.17 7.00
CA SER A 160 -16.54 -8.63 7.07
C SER A 160 -17.74 -9.27 7.78
N VAL A 161 -18.28 -8.60 8.80
CA VAL A 161 -19.52 -9.01 9.49
C VAL A 161 -20.74 -8.85 8.56
N ALA A 162 -20.79 -7.78 7.75
CA ALA A 162 -21.88 -7.56 6.81
C ALA A 162 -21.94 -8.63 5.70
N VAL A 163 -20.79 -9.02 5.16
CA VAL A 163 -20.68 -10.09 4.14
C VAL A 163 -21.15 -11.44 4.69
N LEU A 164 -20.87 -11.72 5.96
CA LEU A 164 -21.33 -12.94 6.63
C LEU A 164 -22.85 -12.93 6.83
N ASN A 165 -23.45 -11.78 7.17
CA ASN A 165 -24.90 -11.63 7.35
C ASN A 165 -25.69 -11.63 6.04
N ALA A 166 -25.03 -11.47 4.89
CA ALA A 166 -25.65 -11.45 3.56
C ALA A 166 -25.77 -12.85 2.92
N GLY A 167 -25.40 -13.90 3.67
CA GLY A 167 -25.57 -15.32 3.33
C GLY A 167 -26.97 -15.82 3.62
#